data_AF-A0A7V9LLZ0-F1
#
_entry.id   AF-A0A7V9LLZ0-F1
#
_cell.length_a   1.000
_cell.length_b   1.000
_cell.length_c   1.000
_cell.angle_alpha   90.00
_cell.angle_beta   90.00
_cell.angle_gamma   90.00
#
_symmetry.space_group_name_H-M   'P 1'
#
loop_
_entity.id
_entity.type
_entity.pdbx_description
1 polymer ?
#
loop_
_entity_poly.entity_id
_entity_poly.type
_entity_poly.pdbx_seq_one_letter_code
_entity_poly.pdbx_strand_id
1 'polypeptide(L)'
;MAKAKTQFVCSECGGASLKWQGQCPHCQAWNSLTEARVEPPGEHRYAALVSTAAVQSLGDVQAREMPRIASGIDEFDRVLGGGFVEGGVVLIGGDPGIGKSTLLLQSLAALSASAPVLYVSGEESAAQVALRARRLGVDAVQVRLLSEISLERIIS
;
A
#
# COMPACT_ATOMS: atom_id res chain seq x y z
N MET A 1 -2.62 -15.00 19.31
CA MET A 1 -2.49 -15.82 18.09
C MET A 1 -3.61 -16.84 18.08
N ALA A 2 -4.60 -16.70 17.19
CA ALA A 2 -5.72 -17.64 17.11
C ALA A 2 -5.23 -18.98 16.55
N LYS A 3 -5.43 -20.08 17.28
CA LYS A 3 -5.09 -21.43 16.80
C LYS A 3 -5.91 -21.73 15.55
N ALA A 4 -5.24 -22.12 14.46
CA ALA A 4 -5.90 -22.61 13.26
C ALA A 4 -6.83 -23.77 13.62
N LYS A 5 -8.12 -23.68 13.26
CA LYS A 5 -9.08 -24.75 13.48
C LYS A 5 -9.03 -25.68 12.28
N THR A 6 -8.65 -26.94 12.51
CA THR A 6 -8.75 -28.00 11.51
C THR A 6 -10.21 -28.35 11.26
N GLN A 7 -10.62 -28.41 9.99
CA GLN A 7 -11.94 -28.90 9.56
C GLN A 7 -11.74 -30.05 8.58
N PHE A 8 -12.70 -30.97 8.50
CA PHE A 8 -12.71 -32.06 7.54
C PHE A 8 -13.83 -31.85 6.54
N VAL A 9 -13.53 -31.87 5.24
CA VAL A 9 -14.47 -31.60 4.16
C VAL A 9 -14.65 -32.85 3.31
N CYS A 10 -15.89 -33.23 3.01
CA CYS A 10 -16.19 -34.38 2.17
C CYS A 10 -15.98 -34.07 0.69
N SER A 11 -15.20 -34.88 -0.01
CA SER A 11 -14.98 -34.78 -1.46
C SER A 11 -16.24 -35.07 -2.29
N GLU A 12 -17.18 -35.83 -1.76
CA GLU A 12 -18.39 -36.26 -2.48
C GLU A 12 -19.55 -35.26 -2.38
N CYS A 13 -19.73 -34.62 -1.21
CA CYS A 13 -20.88 -33.74 -0.97
C CYS A 13 -20.52 -32.34 -0.47
N GLY A 14 -19.23 -32.04 -0.24
CA GLY A 14 -18.78 -30.78 0.33
C GLY A 14 -19.14 -30.58 1.82
N GLY A 15 -19.82 -31.53 2.44
CA GLY A 15 -20.21 -31.48 3.84
C GLY A 15 -18.99 -31.41 4.76
N ALA A 16 -19.01 -30.51 5.74
CA ALA A 16 -17.90 -30.27 6.64
C ALA A 16 -18.15 -30.79 8.06
N SER A 17 -17.08 -31.19 8.75
CA SER A 17 -17.08 -31.72 10.13
C SER A 17 -15.86 -31.23 10.90
N LEU A 18 -15.98 -31.06 12.22
CA LEU A 18 -14.88 -30.69 13.11
C LEU A 18 -14.08 -31.90 13.62
N LYS A 19 -14.56 -33.12 13.34
CA LYS A 19 -13.93 -34.38 13.75
C LYS A 19 -13.88 -35.35 12.57
N TRP A 20 -12.73 -36.00 12.40
CA TRP A 20 -12.57 -37.11 11.46
C TRP A 20 -13.36 -38.31 11.95
N GLN A 21 -14.18 -38.91 11.07
CA GLN A 21 -15.01 -40.06 11.44
C GLN A 21 -15.02 -41.21 10.42
N GLY A 22 -14.15 -41.23 9.42
CA GLY A 22 -14.07 -42.31 8.41
C GLY A 22 -15.27 -42.38 7.44
N GLN A 23 -16.47 -42.08 7.90
CA GLN A 23 -17.70 -41.93 7.12
C GLN A 23 -18.20 -40.47 7.19
N CYS A 24 -18.64 -39.94 6.05
CA CYS A 24 -19.24 -38.60 5.99
C CYS A 24 -20.61 -38.58 6.69
N PRO A 25 -20.87 -37.68 7.65
CA PRO A 25 -22.16 -37.59 8.34
C PRO A 25 -23.28 -37.00 7.46
N HIS A 26 -22.94 -36.40 6.31
CA HIS A 26 -23.90 -35.73 5.41
C HIS A 26 -24.37 -36.62 4.26
N CYS A 27 -23.45 -37.35 3.61
CA CYS A 27 -23.78 -38.22 2.48
C CYS A 27 -23.49 -39.71 2.72
N GLN A 28 -23.02 -40.09 3.91
CA GLN A 28 -22.70 -41.48 4.30
C GLN A 28 -21.59 -42.16 3.47
N ALA A 29 -20.89 -41.43 2.59
CA ALA A 29 -19.75 -41.95 1.85
C ALA A 29 -18.55 -42.22 2.77
N TRP A 30 -17.90 -43.37 2.59
CA TRP A 30 -16.70 -43.78 3.32
C TRP A 30 -15.44 -43.18 2.70
N ASN A 31 -14.43 -42.88 3.52
CA ASN A 31 -13.11 -42.37 3.12
C ASN A 31 -13.13 -41.11 2.24
N SER A 32 -14.23 -40.35 2.27
CA SER A 32 -14.43 -39.15 1.47
C SER A 32 -14.06 -37.86 2.20
N LEU A 33 -13.86 -37.91 3.52
CA LEU A 33 -13.43 -36.74 4.27
C LEU A 33 -11.95 -36.44 3.98
N THR A 34 -11.57 -35.18 3.84
CA THR A 34 -10.18 -34.72 3.71
C THR A 34 -9.92 -33.56 4.66
N GLU A 35 -8.70 -33.44 5.17
CA GLU A 35 -8.34 -32.37 6.10
C GLU A 35 -8.20 -31.03 5.34
N ALA A 36 -9.01 -30.05 5.72
CA ALA A 36 -8.94 -28.68 5.24
C ALA A 36 -8.57 -27.76 6.39
N ARG A 37 -7.51 -26.96 6.20
CA ARG A 37 -7.17 -25.89 7.13
C ARG A 37 -8.11 -24.73 6.86
N VAL A 38 -8.98 -24.42 7.83
CA VAL A 38 -9.75 -23.18 7.78
C VAL A 38 -8.81 -22.07 8.21
N GLU A 39 -8.25 -21.36 7.24
CA GLU A 39 -7.74 -20.02 7.53
C GLU A 39 -8.93 -19.22 8.08
N PRO A 40 -8.75 -18.50 9.21
CA PRO A 40 -9.80 -17.59 9.65
C PRO A 40 -10.15 -16.71 8.45
N PRO A 41 -11.43 -16.40 8.20
CA PRO A 41 -11.77 -15.44 7.17
C PRO A 41 -10.93 -14.21 7.48
N GLY A 42 -9.95 -13.93 6.63
CA GLY A 42 -9.23 -12.68 6.72
C GLY A 42 -10.32 -11.64 6.71
N GLU A 43 -10.38 -10.79 7.74
CA GLU A 43 -11.15 -9.57 7.62
C GLU A 43 -10.79 -9.03 6.24
N HIS A 44 -11.79 -8.93 5.36
CA HIS A 44 -11.61 -8.26 4.09
C HIS A 44 -11.24 -6.82 4.45
N ARG A 45 -9.95 -6.57 4.65
CA ARG A 45 -9.35 -5.26 4.94
C ARG A 45 -9.56 -4.30 3.78
N TYR A 46 -10.08 -4.81 2.66
CA TYR A 46 -10.65 -4.06 1.55
C TYR A 46 -12.16 -3.90 1.71
N ALA A 47 -12.63 -3.48 2.89
CA ALA A 47 -13.86 -2.71 2.91
C ALA A 47 -13.59 -1.47 2.08
N ALA A 48 -14.37 -1.23 1.03
CA ALA A 48 -14.26 0.00 0.26
C ALA A 48 -14.38 1.18 1.24
N LEU A 49 -13.26 1.85 1.50
CA LEU A 49 -13.16 3.01 2.40
C LEU A 49 -13.99 4.20 1.92
N VAL A 50 -14.64 4.08 0.77
CA VAL A 50 -15.37 5.15 0.11
C VAL A 50 -16.81 4.70 -0.08
N SER A 51 -17.74 5.46 0.52
CA SER A 51 -19.16 5.35 0.21
C SER A 51 -19.37 5.51 -1.29
N THR A 52 -20.08 4.58 -1.93
CA THR A 52 -20.43 4.72 -3.34
C THR A 52 -21.26 5.99 -3.54
N ALA A 53 -20.67 6.99 -4.19
CA ALA A 53 -21.38 8.22 -4.51
C ALA A 53 -22.49 7.95 -5.53
N ALA A 54 -23.62 8.66 -5.39
CA ALA A 54 -24.69 8.62 -6.39
C ALA A 54 -24.23 9.31 -7.69
N VAL A 55 -24.76 8.84 -8.83
CA VAL A 55 -24.57 9.50 -10.13
C VAL A 55 -25.22 10.89 -10.08
N GLN A 56 -24.47 11.93 -10.45
CA GLN A 56 -24.94 13.32 -10.51
C GLN A 56 -24.35 14.02 -11.75
N SER A 57 -24.95 15.12 -12.19
CA SER A 57 -24.39 15.94 -13.26
C SER A 57 -23.10 16.59 -12.79
N LEU A 58 -22.11 16.73 -13.69
CA LEU A 58 -20.87 17.44 -13.37
C LEU A 58 -21.12 18.89 -12.92
N GLY A 59 -22.15 19.54 -13.47
CA GLY A 59 -22.52 20.92 -13.08
C GLY A 59 -23.05 21.04 -11.65
N ASP A 60 -23.52 19.93 -11.06
CA ASP A 60 -24.03 19.91 -9.69
C ASP A 60 -22.92 19.57 -8.67
N VAL A 61 -21.73 19.17 -9.16
CA VAL A 61 -20.58 18.84 -8.30
C VAL A 61 -19.96 20.13 -7.75
N GLN A 62 -20.00 20.30 -6.44
CA GLN A 62 -19.31 21.39 -5.78
C GLN A 62 -17.79 21.19 -5.83
N ALA A 63 -17.11 21.97 -6.67
CA ALA A 63 -15.65 22.02 -6.67
C ALA A 63 -15.14 22.68 -5.37
N ARG A 64 -14.14 22.05 -4.75
CA ARG A 64 -13.39 22.63 -3.62
C ARG A 64 -11.92 22.63 -3.99
N GLU A 65 -11.29 23.79 -3.89
CA GLU A 65 -9.84 23.86 -3.98
C GLU A 65 -9.24 23.38 -2.66
N MET A 66 -8.28 22.47 -2.76
CA MET A 66 -7.50 22.01 -1.62
C MET A 66 -6.18 22.77 -1.58
N PRO A 67 -5.69 23.14 -0.38
CA PRO A 67 -4.36 23.69 -0.21
C PRO A 67 -3.32 22.77 -0.85
N ARG A 68 -2.35 23.39 -1.54
CA ARG A 68 -1.24 22.67 -2.17
C ARG A 68 0.03 22.86 -1.37
N ILE A 69 0.85 21.82 -1.35
CA ILE A 69 2.15 21.79 -0.70
C ILE A 69 3.21 21.82 -1.79
N ALA A 70 4.00 22.89 -1.83
CA ALA A 70 5.03 23.07 -2.84
C ALA A 70 6.09 21.96 -2.75
N SER A 71 6.51 21.45 -3.91
CA SER A 71 7.56 20.44 -4.03
C SER A 71 8.96 21.03 -3.85
N GLY A 72 9.08 22.37 -3.91
CA GLY A 72 10.34 23.11 -3.89
C GLY A 72 11.04 23.20 -5.25
N ILE A 73 10.39 22.74 -6.32
CA ILE A 73 10.90 22.78 -7.69
C ILE A 73 9.81 23.34 -8.60
N ASP A 74 9.98 24.58 -9.07
CA ASP A 74 8.93 25.34 -9.77
C ASP A 74 8.32 24.60 -10.98
N GLU A 75 9.15 24.02 -11.85
CA GLU A 75 8.65 23.27 -13.02
C GLU A 75 7.94 21.97 -12.61
N PHE A 76 8.33 21.36 -11.49
CA PHE A 76 7.62 20.19 -10.98
C PHE A 76 6.28 20.58 -10.37
N ASP A 77 6.23 21.69 -9.63
CA ASP A 77 4.97 22.25 -9.11
C ASP A 77 4.03 22.61 -10.25
N ARG A 78 4.53 23.18 -11.35
CA ARG A 78 3.74 23.46 -12.54
C ARG A 78 3.11 22.19 -13.13
N VAL A 79 3.86 21.09 -13.21
CA VAL A 79 3.34 19.79 -13.66
C VAL A 79 2.29 19.23 -12.70
N LEU A 80 2.47 19.43 -11.38
CA LEU A 80 1.51 19.01 -10.36
C LEU A 80 0.27 19.91 -10.26
N GLY A 81 0.22 21.01 -11.03
CA GLY A 81 -0.87 22.00 -10.96
C GLY A 81 -0.78 22.91 -9.74
N GLY A 82 0.44 23.19 -9.25
CA GLY A 82 0.75 24.05 -8.11
C GLY A 82 1.31 23.33 -6.88
N GLY A 83 1.66 22.04 -7.00
CA GLY A 83 2.23 21.24 -5.91
C GLY A 83 1.32 20.08 -5.45
N PHE A 84 1.76 19.37 -4.42
CA PHE A 84 1.11 18.18 -3.86
C PHE A 84 -0.21 18.52 -3.16
N VAL A 85 -1.18 17.60 -3.23
CA VAL A 85 -2.47 17.70 -2.53
C VAL A 85 -2.51 16.65 -1.42
N GLU A 86 -3.00 17.04 -0.24
CA GLU A 86 -3.17 16.12 0.89
C GLU A 86 -4.09 14.95 0.54
N GLY A 87 -3.71 13.73 0.93
CA GLY A 87 -4.43 12.50 0.58
C GLY A 87 -4.30 12.08 -0.89
N GLY A 88 -3.53 12.82 -1.70
CA GLY A 88 -3.26 12.50 -3.09
C GLY A 88 -2.17 11.44 -3.26
N VAL A 89 -2.19 10.78 -4.42
CA VAL A 89 -1.13 9.85 -4.86
C VAL A 89 -0.61 10.32 -6.21
N VAL A 90 0.72 10.47 -6.32
CA VAL A 90 1.40 10.86 -7.56
C VAL A 90 2.30 9.73 -8.03
N LEU A 91 2.15 9.32 -9.28
CA LEU A 91 3.03 8.34 -9.94
C LEU A 91 4.04 9.06 -10.83
N ILE A 92 5.33 8.89 -10.55
CA ILE A 92 6.41 9.39 -11.41
C ILE A 92 6.93 8.23 -12.26
N GLY A 93 6.53 8.22 -13.54
CA GLY A 93 6.97 7.23 -14.54
C GLY A 93 8.17 7.70 -15.36
N GLY A 94 8.86 6.75 -16.00
CA GLY A 94 9.96 7.04 -16.93
C GLY A 94 11.01 5.93 -16.96
N ASP A 95 11.89 5.98 -17.96
CA ASP A 95 12.91 4.95 -18.18
C ASP A 95 13.89 4.79 -17.00
N PRO A 96 14.51 3.61 -16.82
CA PRO A 96 15.60 3.43 -15.87
C PRO A 96 16.72 4.47 -16.13
N GLY A 97 17.22 5.10 -15.07
CA GLY A 97 18.30 6.08 -15.18
C GLY A 97 17.89 7.50 -15.61
N ILE A 98 16.63 7.77 -15.97
CA ILE A 98 16.18 9.12 -16.38
C ILE A 98 16.20 10.16 -15.24
N GLY A 99 16.43 9.73 -14.00
CA GLY A 99 16.57 10.63 -12.85
C GLY A 99 15.36 10.73 -11.93
N LYS A 100 14.39 9.79 -11.98
CA LYS A 100 13.18 9.78 -11.13
C LYS A 100 13.49 9.93 -9.63
N SER A 101 14.33 9.05 -9.08
CA SER A 101 14.71 9.10 -7.66
C SER A 101 15.57 10.32 -7.34
N THR A 102 16.27 10.90 -8.32
CA THR A 102 17.04 12.14 -8.15
C THR A 102 16.10 13.32 -7.96
N LEU A 103 15.14 13.49 -8.88
CA LEU A 103 14.10 14.53 -8.78
C LEU A 103 13.33 14.40 -7.47
N LEU A 104 12.92 13.17 -7.13
CA LEU A 104 12.18 12.90 -5.89
C LEU A 104 13.02 13.28 -4.67
N LEU A 105 14.28 12.87 -4.58
CA LEU A 105 15.14 13.19 -3.44
C LEU A 105 15.35 14.70 -3.27
N GLN A 106 15.51 15.45 -4.38
CA GLN A 106 15.61 16.92 -4.34
C GLN A 106 14.31 17.56 -3.83
N SER A 107 13.16 17.12 -4.34
CA SER A 107 11.87 17.63 -3.89
C SER A 107 11.59 17.29 -2.42
N LEU A 108 11.84 16.05 -2.00
CA LEU A 108 11.65 15.62 -0.61
C LEU A 108 12.54 16.38 0.37
N ALA A 109 13.78 16.68 -0.02
CA ALA A 109 14.68 17.52 0.78
C ALA A 109 14.09 18.92 0.98
N ALA A 110 13.65 19.59 -0.09
CA ALA A 110 13.03 20.90 0.01
C ALA A 110 11.71 20.88 0.83
N LEU A 111 10.86 19.88 0.57
CA LEU A 111 9.60 19.68 1.28
C LEU A 111 9.80 19.46 2.79
N SER A 112 10.88 18.76 3.18
CA SER A 112 11.17 18.46 4.58
C SER A 112 11.38 19.68 5.46
N ALA A 113 11.60 20.87 4.88
CA ALA A 113 11.68 22.13 5.61
C ALA A 113 10.30 22.62 6.13
N SER A 114 9.20 22.14 5.57
CA SER A 114 7.84 22.62 5.86
C SER A 114 6.85 21.51 6.25
N ALA A 115 7.18 20.25 5.97
CA ALA A 115 6.32 19.11 6.28
C ALA A 115 7.15 17.88 6.69
N PRO A 116 6.60 17.00 7.55
CA PRO A 116 7.28 15.75 7.89
C PRO A 116 7.34 14.83 6.66
N VAL A 117 8.55 14.42 6.29
CA VAL A 117 8.80 13.55 5.14
C VAL A 117 9.34 12.20 5.59
N LEU A 118 8.88 11.13 4.92
CA LEU A 118 9.44 9.78 4.98
C LEU A 118 9.73 9.30 3.56
N TYR A 119 11.02 9.09 3.24
CA TYR A 119 11.43 8.36 2.05
C TYR A 119 11.48 6.87 2.41
N VAL A 120 10.64 6.05 1.76
CA VAL A 120 10.77 4.59 1.78
C VAL A 120 11.41 4.09 0.48
N SER A 121 12.46 3.28 0.57
CA SER A 121 13.17 2.71 -0.57
C SER A 121 13.25 1.19 -0.47
N GLY A 122 12.80 0.49 -1.52
CA GLY A 122 12.99 -0.97 -1.68
C GLY A 122 14.15 -1.35 -2.59
N GLU A 123 14.69 -0.42 -3.37
CA GLU A 123 15.72 -0.67 -4.39
C GLU A 123 17.13 -0.33 -3.89
N GLU A 124 17.26 0.78 -3.17
CA GLU A 124 18.54 1.29 -2.67
C GLU A 124 18.62 1.18 -1.14
N SER A 125 19.81 0.86 -0.64
CA SER A 125 20.12 0.93 0.80
C SER A 125 20.21 2.37 1.30
N ALA A 126 20.04 2.55 2.62
CA ALA A 126 20.13 3.86 3.26
C ALA A 126 21.46 4.57 2.98
N ALA A 127 22.57 3.83 2.94
CA ALA A 127 23.89 4.36 2.64
C ALA A 127 24.00 4.88 1.19
N GLN A 128 23.40 4.18 0.22
CA GLN A 128 23.40 4.61 -1.19
C GLN A 128 22.59 5.90 -1.37
N VAL A 129 21.40 5.98 -0.76
CA VAL A 129 20.57 7.19 -0.80
C VAL A 129 21.29 8.38 -0.14
N ALA A 130 21.93 8.17 1.02
CA ALA A 130 22.69 9.21 1.70
C ALA A 130 23.88 9.72 0.85
N LEU A 131 24.61 8.83 0.17
CA LEU A 131 25.67 9.24 -0.75
C LEU A 131 25.13 10.07 -1.92
N ARG A 132 23.96 9.74 -2.45
CA ARG A 132 23.31 10.52 -3.51
C ARG A 132 22.88 11.91 -3.03
N ALA A 133 22.25 12.00 -1.86
CA ALA A 133 21.87 13.28 -1.27
C ALA A 133 23.09 14.22 -1.16
N ARG A 134 24.22 13.69 -0.67
CA ARG A 134 25.48 14.44 -0.59
C ARG A 134 26.00 14.89 -1.95
N ARG A 135 25.98 14.02 -2.97
CA ARG A 135 26.42 14.37 -4.34
C ARG A 135 25.54 15.44 -4.99
N LEU A 136 24.24 15.42 -4.70
CA LEU A 136 23.29 16.42 -5.19
C LEU A 136 23.37 17.76 -4.44
N GLY A 137 24.07 17.80 -3.30
CA GLY A 137 24.19 19.01 -2.48
C GLY A 137 22.87 19.42 -1.82
N VAL A 138 21.94 18.49 -1.62
CA VAL A 138 20.64 18.80 -1.00
C VAL A 138 20.71 18.68 0.53
N ASP A 139 20.06 19.60 1.23
CA ASP A 139 19.87 19.50 2.67
C ASP A 139 18.72 18.53 2.99
N ALA A 140 19.09 17.28 3.24
CA ALA A 140 18.15 16.21 3.57
C ALA A 140 18.14 15.86 5.08
N VAL A 141 18.60 16.76 5.95
CA VAL A 141 18.72 16.49 7.41
C VAL A 141 17.38 16.09 8.04
N GLN A 142 16.27 16.65 7.56
CA GLN A 142 14.92 16.40 8.08
C GLN A 142 14.19 15.27 7.34
N VAL A 143 14.79 14.68 6.31
CA VAL A 143 14.20 13.55 5.56
C VAL A 143 14.42 12.26 6.35
N ARG A 144 13.35 11.69 6.89
CA ARG A 144 13.42 10.33 7.47
C ARG A 144 13.51 9.31 6.34
N LEU A 145 14.29 8.26 6.55
CA LEU A 145 14.55 7.24 5.53
C LEU A 145 14.32 5.84 6.10
N LEU A 146 13.59 5.02 5.35
CA LEU A 146 13.38 3.60 5.63
C LEU A 146 13.76 2.78 4.39
N SER A 147 14.68 1.82 4.55
CA SER A 147 14.98 0.84 3.50
C SER A 147 14.24 -0.46 3.83
N GLU A 148 13.09 -0.68 3.22
CA GLU A 148 12.23 -1.84 3.50
C GLU A 148 11.39 -2.19 2.25
N ILE A 149 11.09 -3.48 2.09
CA ILE A 149 10.31 -4.03 0.96
C ILE A 149 8.98 -4.64 1.41
N SER A 150 8.84 -4.98 2.69
CA SER A 150 7.59 -5.49 3.26
C SER A 150 6.65 -4.34 3.60
N LEU A 151 5.48 -4.33 2.94
CA LEU A 151 4.43 -3.34 3.21
C LEU A 151 3.97 -3.39 4.66
N GLU A 152 3.86 -4.59 5.24
CA GLU A 152 3.42 -4.79 6.62
C GLU A 152 4.31 -4.06 7.62
N ARG A 153 5.63 -4.02 7.36
CA ARG A 153 6.60 -3.31 8.20
C ARG A 153 6.62 -1.81 7.96
N ILE A 154 6.20 -1.36 6.77
CA ILE A 154 6.10 0.07 6.44
C ILE A 154 4.90 0.70 7.15
N ILE A 155 3.81 -0.05 7.31
CA ILE A 155 2.54 0.45 7.89
C ILE A 155 2.38 0.18 9.40
N SER A 156 3.29 -0.58 10.02
CA SER A 156 3.27 -0.93 11.45
C SER A 156 3.96 0.11 12.32
#